data_AF-L8TNB4-F1
#
_entry.id   AF-L8TNB4-F1
#
_cell.length_a   1.000
_cell.length_b   1.000
_cell.length_c   1.000
_cell.angle_alpha   90.00
_cell.angle_beta   90.00
_cell.angle_gamma   90.00
#
_symmetry.space_group_name_H-M   'P 1'
#
loop_
_entity.id
_entity.type
_entity.pdbx_description
1 polymer ?
#
loop_
_entity_poly.entity_id
_entity_poly.type
_entity_poly.pdbx_seq_one_letter_code
_entity_poly.pdbx_strand_id
1 'polypeptide(L)'
;MDVRFTATGTPLAVRYDGRVWAVAAEPVHWFTRDSWWEKRRTVPVGIGNVVDIEHWRLQVRLGPSTSALRTFELRRDPLSEQWLLEAITDTKP
;
A
#
# COMPACT_ATOMS: atom_id res chain seq x y z
N MET A 1 -5.07 4.42 -5.68
CA MET A 1 -3.82 4.01 -6.34
C MET A 1 -4.04 2.62 -6.91
N ASP A 2 -3.38 2.23 -8.01
CA ASP A 2 -3.52 0.86 -8.52
C ASP A 2 -2.27 0.04 -8.18
N VAL A 3 -2.50 -1.16 -7.69
CA VAL A 3 -1.46 -2.15 -7.39
C VAL A 3 -1.72 -3.36 -8.26
N ARG A 4 -0.70 -3.80 -8.99
CA ARG A 4 -0.71 -5.05 -9.75
C ARG A 4 -0.09 -6.14 -8.91
N PHE A 5 -0.76 -7.26 -8.83
CA PHE A 5 -0.32 -8.42 -8.07
C PHE A 5 0.05 -9.58 -9.00
N THR A 6 0.92 -10.46 -8.52
CA THR A 6 1.12 -11.79 -9.10
C THR A 6 -0.12 -12.66 -8.85
N ALA A 7 -0.17 -13.84 -9.48
CA ALA A 7 -1.22 -14.83 -9.21
C ALA A 7 -1.25 -15.32 -7.75
N THR A 8 -0.13 -15.18 -7.03
CA THR A 8 0.01 -15.55 -5.61
C THR A 8 -0.34 -14.40 -4.65
N GLY A 9 -0.75 -13.23 -5.17
CA GLY A 9 -1.11 -12.08 -4.33
C GLY A 9 0.08 -11.23 -3.88
N THR A 10 1.25 -11.36 -4.51
CA THR A 10 2.43 -10.53 -4.20
C THR A 10 2.45 -9.28 -5.09
N PRO A 11 2.67 -8.06 -4.55
CA PRO A 11 2.78 -6.85 -5.34
C PRO A 11 3.92 -6.93 -6.39
N LEU A 12 3.61 -6.64 -7.64
CA LEU A 12 4.55 -6.63 -8.77
C LEU A 12 4.88 -5.21 -9.23
N ALA A 13 3.88 -4.34 -9.28
CA ALA A 13 4.05 -2.96 -9.71
C ALA A 13 2.93 -2.08 -9.16
N VAL A 14 3.21 -0.79 -9.04
CA VAL A 14 2.23 0.21 -8.60
C VAL A 14 2.15 1.37 -9.58
N ARG A 15 0.94 1.88 -9.80
CA ARG A 15 0.71 3.08 -10.60
C ARG A 15 0.47 4.27 -9.69
N TYR A 16 1.39 5.22 -9.72
CA TYR A 16 1.37 6.42 -8.91
C TYR A 16 1.89 7.61 -9.72
N ASP A 17 1.21 8.75 -9.60
CA ASP A 17 1.56 9.99 -10.27
C ASP A 17 1.74 9.82 -11.80
N GLY A 18 0.80 9.12 -12.44
CA GLY A 18 0.84 8.83 -13.88
C GLY A 18 1.96 7.87 -14.33
N ARG A 19 2.79 7.37 -13.40
CA ARG A 19 3.94 6.51 -13.68
C ARG A 19 3.74 5.10 -13.13
N VAL A 20 4.39 4.13 -13.75
CA VAL A 20 4.45 2.74 -13.28
C VAL A 20 5.77 2.50 -12.59
N TRP A 21 5.70 2.08 -11.33
CA TRP A 21 6.84 1.77 -10.49
C TRP A 21 6.90 0.26 -10.29
N ALA A 22 7.99 -0.38 -10.71
CA ALA A 22 8.18 -1.82 -10.56
C ALA A 22 8.71 -2.14 -9.16
N VAL A 23 8.14 -3.17 -8.51
CA VAL A 23 8.67 -3.71 -7.26
C VAL A 23 10.02 -4.36 -7.56
N ALA A 24 11.02 -4.04 -6.75
CA ALA A 24 12.41 -4.34 -7.02
C ALA A 24 13.14 -5.06 -5.88
N ALA A 25 12.45 -5.32 -4.77
CA ALA A 25 12.88 -6.18 -3.69
C ALA A 25 11.66 -6.86 -3.08
N GLU A 26 11.88 -7.86 -2.22
CA GLU A 26 10.80 -8.59 -1.55
C GLU A 26 9.88 -7.61 -0.78
N PRO A 27 8.57 -7.59 -1.09
CA PRO A 27 7.59 -6.79 -0.38
C PRO A 27 7.45 -7.19 1.09
N VAL A 28 7.27 -6.21 1.97
CA VAL A 28 6.93 -6.47 3.38
C VAL A 28 5.43 -6.32 3.57
N HIS A 29 4.79 -7.38 4.07
CA HIS A 29 3.35 -7.46 4.32
C HIS A 29 3.06 -7.47 5.81
N TRP A 30 2.10 -6.66 6.27
CA TRP A 30 1.60 -6.75 7.64
C TRP A 30 0.15 -6.29 7.74
N PHE A 31 -0.46 -6.59 8.88
CA PHE A 31 -1.78 -6.09 9.24
C PHE A 31 -1.66 -5.22 10.50
N THR A 32 -2.38 -4.10 10.52
CA THR A 32 -2.60 -3.34 11.75
C THR A 32 -4.06 -3.46 12.16
N ARG A 33 -4.32 -3.28 13.46
CA ARG A 33 -5.68 -3.16 13.98
C ARG A 33 -5.92 -1.71 14.31
N ASP A 34 -6.87 -1.10 13.62
CA ASP A 34 -7.30 0.26 13.96
C ASP A 34 -8.70 0.23 14.53
N SER A 35 -8.87 0.94 15.64
CA SER A 35 -10.15 1.23 16.23
C SER A 35 -10.80 2.40 15.50
N TRP A 36 -11.05 2.20 14.20
CA TRP A 36 -11.34 3.29 13.27
C TRP A 36 -12.64 4.07 13.61
N TRP A 37 -13.49 3.56 14.51
CA TRP A 37 -14.67 4.24 15.07
C TRP A 37 -14.33 5.38 16.04
N GLU A 38 -13.14 5.41 16.67
CA GLU A 38 -12.79 6.49 17.60
C GLU A 38 -12.47 7.81 16.89
N LYS A 39 -12.09 7.76 15.61
CA LYS A 39 -11.63 8.93 14.84
C LYS A 39 -12.66 9.48 13.85
N ARG A 40 -13.78 8.80 13.59
CA ARG A 40 -14.80 9.24 12.61
C ARG A 40 -16.17 9.47 13.27
N ARG A 41 -16.79 10.60 12.93
CA ARG A 41 -18.05 11.11 13.52
C ARG A 41 -19.31 10.36 13.06
N THR A 42 -19.22 9.51 12.03
CA THR A 42 -20.36 8.79 11.46
C THR A 42 -19.93 7.38 11.03
N VAL A 43 -20.67 6.36 11.48
CA VAL A 43 -20.37 4.94 11.28
C VAL A 43 -21.33 4.36 10.24
N PRO A 44 -20.85 3.80 9.12
CA PRO A 44 -21.66 2.92 8.27
C PRO A 44 -22.13 1.69 9.06
N VAL A 45 -23.44 1.42 9.02
CA VAL A 45 -24.04 0.24 9.67
C VAL A 45 -23.44 -1.05 9.09
N GLY A 46 -22.97 -1.97 9.95
CA GLY A 46 -22.62 -3.34 9.57
C GLY A 46 -21.12 -3.68 9.47
N ILE A 47 -20.22 -2.73 9.74
CA ILE A 47 -18.77 -2.97 9.80
C ILE A 47 -18.34 -3.10 11.26
N GLY A 48 -17.67 -4.21 11.60
CA GLY A 48 -17.34 -4.58 12.97
C GLY A 48 -16.46 -3.57 13.72
N ASN A 49 -16.49 -3.65 15.04
CA ASN A 49 -15.72 -2.82 15.98
C ASN A 49 -14.23 -3.20 16.06
N VAL A 50 -13.61 -3.81 15.05
CA VAL A 50 -12.15 -3.94 14.89
C VAL A 50 -11.99 -4.33 13.42
N VAL A 51 -11.19 -3.59 12.66
CA VAL A 51 -10.89 -3.98 11.28
C VAL A 51 -9.40 -4.20 11.17
N ASP A 52 -9.03 -5.39 10.67
CA ASP A 52 -7.67 -5.66 10.27
C ASP A 52 -7.42 -4.89 8.96
N ILE A 53 -6.47 -3.97 9.02
CA ILE A 53 -6.06 -3.15 7.90
C ILE A 53 -4.80 -3.76 7.32
N GLU A 54 -4.84 -4.12 6.04
CA GLU A 54 -3.70 -4.65 5.31
C GLU A 54 -2.74 -3.53 4.88
N HIS A 55 -1.44 -3.77 5.01
CA HIS A 55 -0.39 -2.83 4.62
C HIS A 55 0.74 -3.51 3.84
N TRP A 56 1.29 -2.77 2.89
CA TRP A 56 2.49 -3.15 2.15
C TRP A 56 3.56 -2.10 2.24
N ARG A 57 4.82 -2.52 2.37
CA ARG A 57 6.00 -1.69 2.13
C ARG A 57 6.76 -2.26 0.95
N LEU A 58 6.89 -1.44 -0.09
CA LEU A 58 7.42 -1.82 -1.38
C LEU A 58 8.69 -1.03 -1.67
N GLN A 59 9.78 -1.74 -1.94
CA GLN A 59 10.93 -1.12 -2.62
C GLN A 59 10.61 -1.07 -4.11
N VAL A 60 10.46 0.12 -4.65
CA VAL A 60 10.06 0.34 -6.04
C VAL A 60 11.08 1.16 -6.80
N ARG A 61 11.12 1.00 -8.11
CA ARG A 61 11.92 1.83 -9.02
C ARG A 61 11.15 2.22 -10.27
N LEU A 62 11.54 3.36 -10.84
CA LEU A 62 10.98 3.87 -12.08
C LEU A 62 11.88 3.49 -13.27
N GLY A 63 11.37 2.73 -14.23
CA GLY A 63 12.10 2.42 -15.46
C GLY A 63 13.31 1.47 -15.28
N PRO A 64 14.42 1.67 -16.01
CA PRO A 64 15.54 0.72 -16.07
C PRO A 64 16.24 0.52 -14.71
N SER A 65 17.01 -0.56 -14.61
CA SER A 65 17.60 -1.05 -13.35
C SER A 65 18.55 -0.07 -12.64
N THR A 66 18.97 1.01 -13.29
CA THR A 66 19.87 2.04 -12.74
C THR A 66 19.16 3.17 -11.98
N SER A 67 17.83 3.23 -12.00
CA SER A 67 17.08 4.26 -11.28
C SER A 67 17.08 4.05 -9.76
N ALA A 68 17.08 5.15 -9.00
CA ALA A 68 17.06 5.12 -7.55
C ALA A 68 15.83 4.37 -6.99
N LEU A 69 16.06 3.60 -5.92
CA LEU A 69 14.99 2.94 -5.17
C LEU A 69 14.23 3.95 -4.32
N ARG A 70 12.92 3.78 -4.30
CA ARG A 70 12.04 4.45 -3.34
C ARG A 70 11.28 3.40 -2.55
N THR A 71 10.97 3.74 -1.31
CA THR A 71 10.10 2.97 -0.44
C THR A 71 8.70 3.56 -0.51
N PHE A 72 7.72 2.77 -0.93
CA PHE A 72 6.31 3.12 -0.88
C PHE A 72 5.65 2.34 0.26
N GLU A 73 4.96 3.04 1.15
CA GLU A 73 4.11 2.42 2.17
C GLU A 73 2.66 2.59 1.77
N LEU A 74 1.93 1.48 1.68
CA LEU A 74 0.56 1.39 1.23
C LEU A 74 -0.32 0.83 2.32
N ARG A 75 -1.56 1.30 2.34
CA ARG A 75 -2.62 0.79 3.21
C ARG A 75 -3.87 0.48 2.42
N ARG A 76 -4.54 -0.61 2.77
CA ARG A 76 -5.85 -0.96 2.25
C ARG A 76 -6.93 -0.13 2.93
N ASP A 77 -7.77 0.53 2.14
CA ASP A 77 -8.97 1.17 2.67
C ASP A 77 -9.98 0.09 3.06
N PRO A 78 -10.33 -0.03 4.35
CA PRO A 78 -11.28 -1.03 4.82
C PRO A 78 -12.70 -0.84 4.26
N LEU A 79 -13.04 0.35 3.75
CA LEU A 79 -14.38 0.65 3.23
C LEU A 79 -14.52 0.50 1.72
N SER A 80 -13.42 0.53 0.98
CA SER A 80 -13.48 0.68 -0.48
C SER A 80 -12.63 -0.31 -1.26
N GLU A 81 -11.94 -1.24 -0.60
CA GLU A 81 -11.05 -2.18 -1.29
C GLU A 81 -10.05 -1.44 -2.23
N GLN A 82 -9.62 -0.23 -1.84
CA GLN A 82 -8.65 0.55 -2.58
C GLN A 82 -7.32 0.59 -1.83
N TRP A 83 -6.22 0.67 -2.57
CA TRP A 83 -4.91 0.96 -2.00
C TRP A 83 -4.69 2.46 -1.94
N LEU A 84 -4.30 2.93 -0.75
CA LEU A 84 -3.94 4.29 -0.44
C LEU A 84 -2.43 4.35 -0.17
N LEU A 85 -1.79 5.41 -0.65
CA LEU A 85 -0.39 5.69 -0.35
C LEU A 85 -0.30 6.41 1.00
N GLU A 86 0.44 5.83 1.94
CA GLU A 86 0.66 6.41 3.27
C GLU A 86 1.94 7.24 3.31
N ALA A 87 3.03 6.72 2.74
CA ALA A 87 4.32 7.41 2.72
C ALA A 87 5.14 7.04 1.48
N ILE A 88 5.98 7.99 1.07
CA ILE A 88 7.09 7.76 0.15
C ILE A 88 8.36 8.22 0.83
N THR A 89 9.34 7.32 0.92
CA THR A 89 10.67 7.64 1.44
C THR A 89 11.69 7.27 0.39
N ASP A 90 12.60 8.19 0.06
CA ASP A 90 13.73 7.86 -0.79
C ASP A 90 14.67 6.93 -0.02
N THR A 91 14.97 5.76 -0.58
CA THR A 91 15.92 4.85 0.04
C THR A 91 17.30 5.48 -0.12
N LYS A 92 17.92 5.90 0.99
CA LYS A 92 19.25 6.52 0.97
C LYS A 92 20.24 5.56 0.30
N PRO A 93 21.10 6.03 -0.63
CA PRO A 93 22.13 5.20 -1.26
C PRO A 93 23.13 4.65 -0.24
#